data_AF-A0A968YWM5-F1
#
_entry.id   AF-A0A968YWM5-F1
#
_cell.length_a   1.000
_cell.length_b   1.000
_cell.length_c   1.000
_cell.angle_alpha   90.00
_cell.angle_beta   90.00
_cell.angle_gamma   90.00
#
_symmetry.space_group_name_H-M   'P 1'
#
loop_
_entity.id
_entity.type
_entity.pdbx_description
1 polymer ?
#
loop_
_entity_poly.entity_id
_entity_poly.type
_entity_poly.pdbx_seq_one_letter_code
_entity_poly.pdbx_strand_id
1 'polypeptide(L)' 'MANSQWWELWVIGEPALDELLSWQLQLMGAQGSASQLKAGQLQISGYFPQTQVSEADLTEMSTNDCRQ' A
#
# COMPACT_ATOMS: atom_id res chain seq x y z
N MET A 1 8.97 22.37 -12.24
CA MET A 1 8.01 21.30 -12.56
C MET A 1 8.04 20.37 -11.37
N ALA A 2 7.00 20.35 -10.55
CA ALA A 2 6.99 19.55 -9.33
C ALA A 2 6.96 18.07 -9.71
N ASN A 3 8.10 17.41 -9.51
CA ASN A 3 8.27 15.96 -9.51
C ASN A 3 7.31 15.36 -8.48
N SER A 4 6.10 15.05 -8.93
CA SER A 4 5.14 14.29 -8.13
C SER A 4 5.68 12.87 -8.06
N GLN A 5 6.50 12.55 -7.05
CA GLN A 5 6.92 11.17 -6.84
C GLN A 5 5.73 10.44 -6.20
N TRP A 6 5.48 9.23 -6.68
CA TRP A 6 4.41 8.37 -6.24
C TRP A 6 5.03 7.12 -5.67
N TRP A 7 4.55 6.69 -4.51
CA TRP A 7 4.85 5.38 -3.96
C TRP A 7 3.85 4.38 -4.51
N GLU A 8 4.36 3.20 -4.82
CA GLU A 8 3.55 2.03 -5.12
C GLU A 8 3.80 1.00 -4.03
N LEU A 9 2.75 0.65 -3.28
CA LEU A 9 2.80 -0.38 -2.25
C LEU A 9 2.13 -1.65 -2.78
N TRP A 10 2.79 -2.80 -2.62
CA TRP A 10 2.22 -4.08 -3.00
C TRP A 10 1.92 -4.93 -1.76
N VAL A 11 0.69 -5.41 -1.69
CA VAL A 11 0.24 -6.35 -0.66
C VAL A 11 -0.09 -7.67 -1.32
N ILE A 12 0.45 -8.75 -0.78
CA ILE A 12 0.16 -10.11 -1.25
C ILE A 12 -0.73 -10.78 -0.21
N GLY A 13 -1.82 -11.39 -0.66
CA GLY A 13 -2.80 -12.02 0.22
C GLY A 13 -3.65 -13.07 -0.47
N GLU A 14 -4.68 -13.51 0.25
CA GLU A 14 -5.64 -14.47 -0.27
C GLU A 14 -6.64 -13.79 -1.23
N PRO A 15 -7.03 -14.45 -2.33
CA PRO A 15 -8.03 -13.93 -3.28
C PRO A 15 -9.35 -13.51 -2.66
N ALA A 16 -9.76 -14.20 -1.60
CA ALA A 16 -11.00 -13.89 -0.88
C ALA A 16 -10.97 -12.51 -0.18
N LEU A 17 -9.79 -11.91 -0.03
CA LEU A 17 -9.59 -10.62 0.63
C LEU A 17 -9.43 -9.46 -0.36
N ASP A 18 -9.62 -9.67 -1.67
CA ASP A 18 -9.43 -8.64 -2.70
C ASP A 18 -10.16 -7.34 -2.40
N GLU A 19 -11.47 -7.47 -2.17
CA GLU A 19 -12.30 -6.32 -1.87
C GLU A 19 -11.86 -5.66 -0.56
N LEU A 20 -11.61 -6.45 0.49
CA LEU A 20 -11.19 -5.95 1.81
C LEU A 20 -9.87 -5.18 1.74
N LEU A 21 -8.88 -5.72 1.02
CA LEU A 21 -7.58 -5.09 0.86
C LEU A 21 -7.66 -3.83 -0.02
N SER A 22 -8.52 -3.83 -1.05
CA SER A 22 -8.79 -2.63 -1.84
C SER A 22 -9.39 -1.52 -0.99
N TRP A 23 -10.41 -1.84 -0.19
CA TRP A 23 -11.01 -0.90 0.76
C TRP A 23 -10.00 -0.38 1.79
N GLN A 24 -9.14 -1.24 2.33
CA GLN A 24 -8.09 -0.84 3.27
C GLN A 24 -7.10 0.14 2.64
N LEU A 25 -6.64 -0.12 1.42
CA LEU A 25 -5.75 0.80 0.70
C LEU A 25 -6.41 2.16 0.48
N GLN A 26 -7.70 2.17 0.10
CA GLN A 26 -8.47 3.40 -0.05
C GLN A 26 -8.60 4.18 1.26
N LEU A 27 -8.88 3.48 2.38
CA LEU A 27 -8.96 4.09 3.70
C LEU A 27 -7.64 4.70 4.16
N MET A 28 -6.50 4.11 3.76
CA MET A 28 -5.17 4.66 4.01
C MET A 28 -4.83 5.87 3.13
N GLY A 29 -5.69 6.27 2.20
CA GLY A 29 -5.49 7.44 1.34
C GLY A 29 -4.94 7.12 -0.05
N ALA A 30 -4.98 5.85 -0.49
CA ALA A 30 -4.55 5.48 -1.83
C ALA A 30 -5.35 6.26 -2.88
N GLN A 31 -4.62 6.89 -3.81
CA GLN A 31 -5.20 7.62 -4.94
C GLN A 31 -5.59 6.67 -6.10
N GLY A 32 -5.41 5.37 -5.90
CA GLY A 32 -5.81 4.31 -6.81
C GLY A 32 -5.32 2.96 -6.28
N SER A 33 -6.04 1.89 -6.62
CA SER A 33 -5.62 0.52 -6.34
C SER A 33 -5.79 -0.36 -7.58
N ALA A 34 -4.90 -1.33 -7.77
CA ALA A 34 -4.97 -2.31 -8.84
C ALA A 34 -4.76 -3.70 -8.25
N SER A 35 -5.69 -4.63 -8.48
CA SER A 35 -5.55 -6.02 -8.05
C SER A 35 -5.18 -6.94 -9.20
N GLN A 36 -4.36 -7.93 -8.91
CA GLN A 36 -3.89 -8.93 -9.85
C GLN A 36 -3.86 -10.31 -9.16
N LEU A 37 -4.53 -11.28 -9.77
CA LEU A 37 -4.43 -12.67 -9.34
C LEU A 37 -3.26 -13.35 -10.06
N LYS A 38 -2.24 -13.80 -9.34
CA LYS A 38 -1.05 -14.44 -9.91
C LYS A 38 -0.76 -15.76 -9.18
N ALA A 39 -0.79 -16.86 -9.91
CA ALA A 39 -0.52 -18.21 -9.39
C ALA A 39 -1.39 -18.59 -8.16
N GLY A 40 -2.64 -18.12 -8.10
CA GLY A 40 -3.56 -18.38 -6.99
C GLY A 40 -3.40 -17.45 -5.79
N GLN A 41 -2.42 -16.54 -5.81
CA GLN A 41 -2.27 -15.49 -4.83
C GLN A 41 -2.81 -14.18 -5.38
N LEU A 42 -3.40 -13.38 -4.50
CA LEU A 42 -3.80 -12.03 -4.82
C LEU A 42 -2.64 -11.08 -4.53
N GLN A 43 -2.33 -10.24 -5.51
CA GLN A 43 -1.44 -9.11 -5.35
C GLN A 43 -2.23 -7.83 -5.62
N ILE A 44 -2.27 -6.93 -4.66
CA ILE A 44 -2.91 -5.63 -4.80
C ILE A 44 -1.90 -4.51 -4.63
N SER A 45 -1.93 -3.56 -5.57
CA SER A 45 -1.06 -2.40 -5.64
C SER A 45 -1.85 -1.15 -5.23
N GLY A 46 -1.32 -0.32 -4.34
CA GLY A 46 -1.89 0.98 -3.99
C GLY A 46 -0.93 2.12 -4.31
N TYR A 47 -1.45 3.20 -4.91
CA TYR A 47 -0.66 4.38 -5.28
C TYR A 47 -0.85 5.52 -4.29
N PHE A 48 0.25 6.02 -3.72
CA PHE A 48 0.24 7.10 -2.74
C PHE A 48 1.14 8.26 -3.20
N PRO A 49 0.69 9.52 -3.10
CA PRO A 49 1.56 10.65 -3.38
C PRO A 49 2.63 10.76 -2.29
N GLN A 50 3.91 10.89 -2.66
CA GLN A 50 5.03 11.00 -1.72
C GLN A 50 4.90 12.17 -0.75
N THR A 51 4.12 13.22 -1.09
CA THR A 51 3.84 14.33 -0.18
C THR A 51 3.05 13.93 1.07
N GLN A 52 2.51 12.71 1.12
CA GLN A 52 1.65 12.23 2.20
C GLN A 52 2.36 11.25 3.15
N VAL A 53 3.55 10.77 2.80
CA VAL A 53 4.32 9.80 3.59
C VAL A 53 5.78 10.22 3.59
N SER A 54 6.28 10.68 4.72
CA SER A 54 7.71 10.98 4.86
C SER A 54 8.50 9.68 4.97
N GLU A 55 9.77 9.65 4.55
CA GLU A 55 10.63 8.46 4.70
C GLU A 55 10.69 7.95 6.16
N ALA A 56 10.44 8.82 7.13
CA ALA A 56 10.25 8.48 8.54
C ALA A 56 9.05 7.55 8.78
N ASP A 57 7.89 7.83 8.20
CA ASP A 57 6.66 7.04 8.36
C ASP A 57 6.83 5.62 7.77
N LEU A 58 7.54 5.50 6.65
CA LEU A 58 7.85 4.20 6.02
C LEU A 58 8.80 3.35 6.87
N THR A 59 9.69 4.00 7.62
CA THR A 59 10.64 3.33 8.51
C THR A 59 9.93 2.84 9.78
N GLU A 60 8.96 3.61 10.30
CA GLU A 60 8.09 3.19 11.42
C GLU A 60 7.15 2.04 11.04
N MET A 61 6.61 2.02 9.81
CA MET A 61 5.81 0.88 9.34
C MET A 61 6.64 -0.39 9.14
N SER A 62 7.92 -0.25 8.78
CA SER A 62 8.83 -1.39 8.55
C SER A 62 9.46 -1.91 9.85
N THR A 63 9.77 -0.98 10.76
CA THR A 63 10.29 -1.28 12.09
C THR A 63 9.11 -1.19 13.02
N ASN A 64 8.32 -2.26 13.10
CA ASN A 64 7.45 -2.50 14.25
C ASN A 64 8.30 -2.24 15.50
N ASP A 65 8.15 -1.06 16.11
CA ASP A 65 8.78 -0.71 17.36
C ASP A 65 8.14 -1.62 18.41
N CYS A 66 8.72 -2.81 18.51
CA CYS A 66 8.56 -3.71 19.62
C CYS A 66 9.37 -3.13 20.77
N ARG A 67 8.97 -1.96 21.28
CA ARG A 67 9.45 -1.42 22.53
C ARG A 67 8.35 -0.66 23.25
N GLN A 68 7.96 -1.25 24.38
CA GLN A 68 7.32 -0.54 25.48
C GLN A 68 8.20 0.62 25.98
#